data_AF-A0A1F7FQ35-F1
#
_entry.id   AF-A0A1F7FQ35-F1
#
_cell.length_a   1.000
_cell.length_b   1.000
_cell.length_c   1.000
_cell.angle_alpha   90.00
_cell.angle_beta   90.00
_cell.angle_gamma   90.00
#
_symmetry.space_group_name_H-M   'P 1'
#
loop_
_entity.id
_entity.type
_entity.pdbx_description
1 polymer ?
#
loop_
_entity_poly.entity_id
_entity_poly.type
_entity_poly.pdbx_seq_one_letter_code
_entity_poly.pdbx_strand_id
1 'polypeptide(L)'
;TRKIVGDANVSDVLTTERAMLAQKIQDELQKILNSYEIGVRIVTCKFQDVNPPEKVKAAFNGVNEAEQQKESLILQAREQYNKEVPRARGQAKQSIQEAEGYALERVNRASGEATRFMAVLDEYKKYPEVTRKRMYLETLEKVMPRMKDTMILDGQDGKSSVLPLLPLQSMQSSEGVVK
;
A
#
# COMPACT_ATOMS: atom_id res chain seq x y z
N THR A 1 -51.60 26.89 28.30
CA THR A 1 -50.17 26.78 27.95
C THR A 1 -49.29 26.16 29.04
N ARG A 2 -49.44 26.50 30.33
CA ARG A 2 -48.64 25.90 31.43
C ARG A 2 -48.96 24.43 31.77
N LYS A 3 -50.18 23.96 31.47
CA LYS A 3 -50.68 22.62 31.82
C LYS A 3 -50.04 21.50 30.97
N ILE A 4 -49.94 21.72 29.66
CA ILE A 4 -49.38 20.73 28.70
C ILE A 4 -47.87 20.53 28.85
N VAL A 5 -47.13 21.58 29.22
CA VAL A 5 -45.68 21.52 29.41
C VAL A 5 -45.30 20.82 30.73
N GLY A 6 -46.23 20.75 31.69
CA GLY A 6 -46.02 20.09 32.98
C GLY A 6 -46.32 18.59 33.00
N ASP A 7 -47.20 18.10 32.12
CA ASP A 7 -47.64 16.70 32.09
C ASP A 7 -46.79 15.82 31.15
N ALA A 8 -45.81 16.39 30.41
CA ALA A 8 -44.97 15.66 29.47
C ALA A 8 -43.58 15.35 30.06
N ASN A 9 -43.11 14.10 29.92
CA ASN A 9 -41.75 13.71 30.31
C ASN A 9 -40.72 14.54 29.53
N VAL A 10 -39.79 15.16 30.26
CA VAL A 10 -38.76 16.08 29.73
C VAL A 10 -37.95 15.46 28.58
N SER A 11 -37.78 14.14 28.57
CA SER A 11 -37.04 13.40 27.55
C SER A 11 -37.77 13.25 26.21
N ASP A 12 -39.11 13.19 26.21
CA ASP A 12 -39.93 12.96 25.01
C ASP A 12 -40.17 14.27 24.22
N VAL A 13 -40.16 15.41 24.93
CA VAL A 13 -40.20 16.76 24.34
C VAL A 13 -38.89 17.08 23.57
N LEU A 14 -37.80 16.37 23.84
CA LEU A 14 -36.49 16.67 23.28
C LEU A 14 -36.18 15.93 21.98
N THR A 15 -36.84 14.80 21.67
CA THR A 15 -36.40 13.89 20.58
C THR A 15 -37.40 13.69 19.44
N THR A 16 -38.66 13.32 19.70
CA THR A 16 -39.60 12.90 18.63
C THR A 16 -41.00 13.54 18.69
N GLU A 17 -41.43 14.07 19.83
CA GLU A 17 -42.82 14.56 19.99
C GLU A 17 -43.00 16.07 19.78
N ARG A 18 -41.95 16.81 19.43
CA ARG A 18 -42.00 18.27 19.24
C ARG A 18 -43.09 18.68 18.23
N ALA A 19 -43.24 17.96 17.12
CA ALA A 19 -44.22 18.31 16.10
C ALA A 19 -45.66 18.10 16.58
N MET A 20 -45.94 16.97 17.24
CA MET A 20 -47.27 16.66 17.76
C MET A 20 -47.68 17.57 18.92
N LEU A 21 -46.73 17.92 19.80
CA LEU A 21 -46.98 18.83 20.92
C LEU A 21 -47.19 20.27 20.45
N ALA A 22 -46.41 20.74 19.45
CA ALA A 22 -46.60 22.06 18.85
C ALA A 22 -48.00 22.21 18.24
N GLN A 23 -48.49 21.16 17.57
CA GLN A 23 -49.81 21.14 16.94
C GLN A 23 -50.94 21.19 17.99
N LYS A 24 -50.86 20.39 19.05
CA LYS A 24 -51.83 20.44 20.16
C LYS A 24 -51.88 21.81 20.84
N ILE A 25 -50.72 22.43 21.05
CA ILE A 25 -50.64 23.78 21.64
C ILE A 25 -51.23 24.83 20.69
N GLN A 26 -50.96 24.71 19.39
CA GLN A 26 -51.54 25.59 18.37
C GLN A 26 -53.07 25.49 18.35
N ASP A 27 -53.62 24.28 18.39
CA ASP A 27 -55.07 24.06 18.38
C ASP A 27 -55.75 24.62 19.65
N GLU A 28 -55.14 24.43 20.82
CA GLU A 28 -55.69 24.95 22.09
C GLU A 28 -55.57 26.48 22.18
N LEU A 29 -54.46 27.05 21.73
CA LEU A 29 -54.30 28.51 21.65
C LEU A 29 -55.28 29.13 20.66
N GLN A 30 -55.50 28.49 19.51
CA GLN A 30 -56.48 28.97 18.53
C GLN A 30 -57.90 28.91 19.08
N LYS A 31 -58.27 27.86 19.84
CA LYS A 31 -59.57 27.77 20.52
C LYS A 31 -59.78 28.91 21.52
N ILE A 32 -58.76 29.22 22.32
CA ILE A 32 -58.81 30.33 23.29
C ILE A 32 -58.95 31.66 22.56
N LEU A 33 -58.14 31.93 21.52
CA LEU A 33 -58.20 33.19 20.77
C LEU A 33 -59.52 33.37 20.00
N ASN A 34 -60.10 32.27 19.49
CA ASN A 34 -61.43 32.29 18.88
C ASN A 34 -62.52 32.59 19.91
N SER A 35 -62.39 32.10 21.16
CA SER A 35 -63.36 32.40 22.23
C SER A 35 -63.35 33.88 22.65
N TYR A 36 -62.23 34.57 22.42
CA TYR A 36 -62.11 36.02 22.65
C TYR A 36 -62.41 36.85 21.39
N GLU A 37 -62.83 36.23 20.28
CA GLU A 37 -63.18 36.87 19.00
C GLU A 37 -62.08 37.80 18.41
N ILE A 38 -60.81 37.49 18.64
CA ILE A 38 -59.68 38.39 18.34
C ILE A 38 -59.33 38.44 16.83
N GLY A 39 -59.93 37.60 15.98
CA GLY A 39 -59.71 37.62 14.52
C GLY A 39 -58.30 37.21 14.05
N VAL A 40 -57.45 36.70 14.95
CA VAL A 40 -56.06 36.31 14.66
C VAL A 40 -55.95 34.79 14.47
N ARG A 41 -55.21 34.37 13.44
CA ARG A 41 -54.92 32.95 13.13
C ARG A 41 -53.45 32.63 13.37
N ILE A 42 -53.18 31.64 14.21
CA ILE A 42 -51.83 31.13 14.47
C ILE A 42 -51.45 30.15 13.35
N VAL A 43 -50.34 30.40 12.65
CA VAL A 43 -49.87 29.59 11.50
C VAL A 43 -48.81 28.56 11.92
N THR A 44 -47.88 28.92 12.81
CA THR A 44 -46.85 28.00 13.29
C THR A 44 -46.44 28.33 14.71
N CYS A 45 -46.40 27.31 15.58
CA CYS A 45 -45.79 27.41 16.90
C CYS A 45 -44.40 26.76 16.86
N LYS A 46 -43.35 27.52 17.17
CA LYS A 46 -41.98 27.00 17.29
C LYS A 46 -41.57 27.03 18.76
N PHE A 47 -41.07 25.92 19.27
CA PHE A 47 -40.43 25.89 20.58
C PHE A 47 -39.10 26.64 20.50
N GLN A 48 -38.84 27.53 21.45
CA GLN A 48 -37.50 28.07 21.64
C GLN A 48 -36.63 26.99 22.27
N ASP A 49 -35.46 26.73 21.67
CA ASP A 49 -34.54 25.74 22.18
C ASP A 49 -34.05 26.11 23.58
N VAL A 50 -34.30 25.23 24.53
CA VAL A 50 -33.87 25.40 25.91
C VAL A 50 -32.39 25.04 25.98
N ASN A 51 -31.56 26.06 26.14
CA ASN A 51 -30.12 25.89 26.29
C ASN A 51 -29.83 25.34 27.71
N PRO A 52 -29.09 24.24 27.87
CA PRO A 52 -28.84 23.66 29.20
C PRO A 52 -28.13 24.67 30.11
N PRO A 53 -28.51 24.78 31.40
CA PRO A 53 -27.84 25.66 32.35
C PRO A 53 -26.37 25.26 32.52
N GLU A 54 -25.47 26.24 32.65
CA GLU A 54 -24.02 26.02 32.59
C GLU A 54 -23.50 24.99 33.62
N LYS A 55 -24.18 24.82 34.75
CA LYS A 55 -23.79 23.89 35.82
C LYS A 55 -23.73 22.41 35.41
N VAL A 56 -24.47 21.98 34.38
CA VAL A 56 -24.55 20.55 33.97
C VAL A 56 -23.87 20.25 32.64
N LYS A 57 -23.48 21.27 31.87
CA LYS A 57 -22.81 21.11 30.57
C LYS A 57 -21.48 20.38 30.69
N ALA A 58 -20.67 20.68 31.71
CA ALA A 58 -19.36 20.04 31.90
C ALA A 58 -19.48 18.53 32.15
N ALA A 59 -20.43 18.09 32.98
CA ALA A 59 -20.64 16.68 33.28
C ALA A 59 -21.18 15.90 32.06
N PHE A 60 -22.12 16.47 31.31
CA PHE A 60 -22.64 15.84 30.08
C PHE A 60 -21.58 15.76 28.97
N ASN A 61 -20.80 16.83 28.79
CA ASN A 61 -19.71 16.84 27.81
C ASN A 61 -18.63 15.81 28.16
N GLY A 62 -18.31 15.65 29.45
CA GLY A 62 -17.32 14.66 29.90
C GLY A 62 -17.73 13.22 29.62
N VAL A 63 -19.02 12.87 29.75
CA VAL A 63 -19.52 11.52 29.41
C VAL A 63 -19.41 11.27 27.90
N ASN A 64 -19.84 12.23 27.08
CA ASN A 64 -19.76 12.11 25.63
C ASN A 64 -18.31 12.03 25.13
N GLU A 65 -17.41 12.82 25.73
CA GLU A 65 -15.99 12.80 25.39
C GLU A 65 -15.35 11.46 25.79
N ALA A 66 -15.70 10.91 26.96
CA ALA A 66 -15.23 9.59 27.38
C ALA A 66 -15.74 8.47 26.46
N GLU A 67 -17.00 8.53 26.00
CA GLU A 67 -17.54 7.57 25.04
C GLU A 67 -16.83 7.67 23.68
N GLN A 68 -16.59 8.88 23.17
CA GLN A 68 -15.82 9.10 21.94
C GLN A 68 -14.38 8.62 22.06
N GLN A 69 -13.71 8.90 23.18
CA GLN A 69 -12.34 8.44 23.43
C GLN A 69 -12.28 6.90 23.48
N LYS A 70 -13.24 6.25 24.15
CA LYS A 70 -13.34 4.79 24.19
C LYS A 70 -13.52 4.20 22.79
N GLU A 71 -14.45 4.74 22.00
CA GLU A 71 -14.69 4.25 20.65
C GLU A 71 -13.47 4.45 19.74
N SER A 72 -12.82 5.62 19.84
CA SER A 72 -11.57 5.91 19.13
C SER A 72 -10.45 4.94 19.49
N LEU A 73 -10.26 4.65 20.79
CA LEU A 73 -9.27 3.66 21.26
C LEU A 73 -9.56 2.25 20.72
N ILE A 74 -10.83 1.83 20.72
CA ILE A 74 -11.22 0.52 20.17
C ILE A 74 -10.95 0.47 18.67
N LEU A 75 -11.27 1.53 17.93
CA LEU A 75 -11.03 1.62 16.49
C LEU A 75 -9.54 1.59 16.16
N GLN A 76 -8.71 2.35 16.90
CA GLN A 76 -7.26 2.33 16.74
C GLN A 76 -6.65 0.95 17.03
N ALA A 77 -7.10 0.28 18.10
CA ALA A 77 -6.65 -1.07 18.42
C ALA A 77 -7.02 -2.07 17.31
N ARG A 78 -8.24 -1.96 16.76
CA ARG A 78 -8.69 -2.78 15.63
C ARG A 78 -7.89 -2.49 14.36
N GLU A 79 -7.60 -1.22 14.07
CA GLU A 79 -6.77 -0.83 12.94
C GLU A 79 -5.37 -1.43 13.05
N GLN A 80 -4.74 -1.30 14.23
CA GLN A 80 -3.41 -1.84 14.47
C GLN A 80 -3.39 -3.36 14.33
N TYR A 81 -4.35 -4.06 14.92
CA TYR A 81 -4.50 -5.52 14.76
C TYR A 81 -4.68 -5.92 13.29
N ASN A 82 -5.56 -5.22 12.56
CA ASN A 82 -5.83 -5.46 11.15
C ASN A 82 -4.66 -5.10 10.24
N LYS A 83 -3.69 -4.32 10.73
CA LYS A 83 -2.47 -3.97 9.99
C LYS A 83 -1.34 -4.95 10.27
N GLU A 84 -1.10 -5.25 11.55
CA GLU A 84 0.05 -6.07 11.98
C GLU A 84 -0.15 -7.55 11.67
N VAL A 85 -1.32 -8.11 11.95
CA VAL A 85 -1.56 -9.56 11.76
C VAL A 85 -1.50 -9.96 10.28
N PRO A 86 -2.15 -9.26 9.34
CA PRO A 86 -2.03 -9.57 7.92
C PRO A 86 -0.63 -9.31 7.38
N ARG A 87 0.06 -8.27 7.86
CA ARG A 87 1.44 -7.97 7.45
C ARG A 87 2.39 -9.09 7.86
N ALA A 88 2.33 -9.54 9.11
CA ALA A 88 3.15 -10.65 9.61
C ALA A 88 2.87 -11.96 8.85
N ARG A 89 1.58 -12.27 8.61
CA ARG A 89 1.19 -13.43 7.78
C ARG A 89 1.70 -13.32 6.35
N GLY A 90 1.63 -12.13 5.75
CA GLY A 90 2.14 -11.85 4.41
C GLY A 90 3.66 -12.06 4.32
N GLN A 91 4.41 -11.53 5.28
CA GLN A 91 5.86 -11.71 5.36
C GLN A 91 6.26 -13.18 5.54
N ALA A 92 5.57 -13.91 6.41
CA ALA A 92 5.80 -15.34 6.59
C ALA A 92 5.56 -16.12 5.29
N LYS A 93 4.43 -15.84 4.60
CA LYS A 93 4.11 -16.48 3.32
C LYS A 93 5.11 -16.11 2.22
N GLN A 94 5.52 -14.85 2.15
CA GLN A 94 6.53 -14.38 1.22
C GLN A 94 7.86 -15.14 1.42
N SER A 95 8.33 -15.25 2.66
CA SER A 95 9.57 -15.98 2.97
C SER A 95 9.50 -17.45 2.58
N ILE A 96 8.36 -18.11 2.79
CA ILE A 96 8.14 -19.50 2.36
C ILE A 96 8.20 -19.60 0.83
N GLN A 97 7.50 -18.71 0.12
CA GLN A 97 7.48 -18.72 -1.35
C GLN A 97 8.85 -18.41 -1.96
N GLU A 98 9.61 -17.49 -1.35
CA GLU A 98 10.99 -17.20 -1.76
C GLU A 98 11.90 -18.42 -1.56
N ALA A 99 11.76 -19.14 -0.43
CA ALA A 99 12.53 -20.35 -0.17
C ALA A 99 12.17 -21.50 -1.14
N GLU A 100 10.87 -21.69 -1.41
CA GLU A 100 10.40 -22.67 -2.40
C GLU A 100 10.87 -22.31 -3.81
N GLY A 101 10.78 -21.03 -4.19
CA GLY A 101 11.29 -20.53 -5.47
C GLY A 101 12.79 -20.75 -5.62
N TYR A 102 13.58 -20.46 -4.59
CA TYR A 102 15.02 -20.69 -4.59
C TYR A 102 15.36 -22.18 -4.72
N ALA A 103 14.66 -23.04 -3.99
CA ALA A 103 14.86 -24.49 -4.08
C ALA A 103 14.54 -25.00 -5.50
N LEU A 104 13.43 -24.55 -6.08
CA LEU A 104 13.04 -24.90 -7.44
C LEU A 104 14.03 -24.39 -8.48
N GLU A 105 14.49 -23.15 -8.35
CA GLU A 105 15.52 -22.56 -9.22
C GLU A 105 16.81 -23.38 -9.15
N ARG A 106 17.26 -23.75 -7.95
CA ARG A 106 18.46 -24.57 -7.74
C ARG A 106 18.36 -25.93 -8.44
N VAL A 107 17.23 -26.62 -8.28
CA VAL A 107 16.99 -27.92 -8.91
C VAL A 107 16.92 -27.79 -10.44
N ASN A 108 16.18 -26.81 -10.95
CA ASN A 108 16.05 -26.58 -12.39
C ASN A 108 17.38 -26.20 -13.03
N ARG A 109 18.16 -25.35 -12.35
CA ARG A 109 19.50 -24.96 -12.82
C ARG A 109 20.43 -26.16 -12.88
N ALA A 110 20.46 -26.97 -11.82
CA ALA A 110 21.28 -28.19 -11.77
C ALA A 110 20.87 -29.19 -12.85
N SER A 111 19.56 -29.41 -13.06
CA SER A 111 19.03 -30.28 -14.11
C SER A 111 19.35 -29.77 -15.52
N GLY A 112 19.23 -28.46 -15.74
CA GLY A 112 19.59 -27.82 -17.00
C GLY A 112 21.10 -27.91 -17.29
N GLU A 113 21.94 -27.70 -16.27
CA GLU A 113 23.40 -27.89 -16.37
C GLU A 113 23.76 -29.34 -16.67
N ALA A 114 23.16 -30.30 -15.99
CA ALA A 114 23.37 -31.73 -16.23
C ALA A 114 22.96 -32.12 -17.66
N THR A 115 21.81 -31.64 -18.13
CA THR A 115 21.32 -31.90 -19.50
C THR A 115 22.29 -31.31 -20.54
N ARG A 116 22.75 -30.07 -20.34
CA ARG A 116 23.77 -29.45 -21.20
C ARG A 116 25.07 -30.26 -21.21
N PHE A 117 25.52 -30.70 -20.04
CA PHE A 117 26.75 -31.51 -19.92
C PHE A 117 26.61 -32.86 -20.64
N MET A 118 25.47 -33.55 -20.49
CA MET A 118 25.21 -34.81 -21.18
C MET A 118 25.20 -34.65 -22.71
N ALA A 119 24.58 -33.58 -23.23
CA ALA A 119 24.58 -33.29 -24.66
C ALA A 119 26.01 -33.10 -25.20
N VAL A 120 26.82 -32.32 -24.49
CA VAL A 120 28.23 -32.09 -24.83
C VAL A 120 29.06 -33.38 -24.75
N LEU A 121 28.81 -34.22 -23.74
CA LEU A 121 29.48 -35.51 -23.59
C LEU A 121 29.19 -36.45 -24.77
N ASP A 122 27.93 -36.49 -25.23
CA ASP A 122 27.54 -37.32 -26.38
C ASP A 122 28.23 -36.86 -27.67
N GLU A 123 28.31 -35.54 -27.90
CA GLU A 123 29.04 -34.96 -29.03
C GLU A 123 30.55 -35.20 -28.95
N TYR A 124 31.13 -35.09 -27.75
CA TYR A 124 32.54 -35.34 -27.50
C TYR A 124 32.93 -36.80 -27.78
N LYS A 125 32.06 -37.77 -27.41
CA LYS A 125 32.27 -39.19 -27.71
C LYS A 125 32.30 -39.47 -29.21
N LYS A 126 31.52 -38.73 -30.01
CA LYS A 126 31.48 -38.87 -31.47
C LYS A 126 32.70 -38.22 -32.13
N TYR A 127 33.07 -37.00 -31.72
CA TYR A 127 34.13 -36.20 -32.34
C TYR A 127 35.00 -35.45 -31.31
N PRO A 128 35.99 -36.12 -30.70
CA PRO A 128 36.75 -35.54 -29.58
C PRO A 128 37.64 -34.35 -29.98
N GLU A 129 38.30 -34.40 -31.14
CA GLU A 129 39.24 -33.36 -31.59
C GLU A 129 38.55 -32.03 -31.93
N VAL A 130 37.38 -32.08 -32.58
CA VAL A 130 36.64 -30.87 -33.00
C VAL A 130 36.00 -30.20 -31.79
N THR A 131 35.43 -30.99 -30.88
CA THR A 131 34.76 -30.48 -29.67
C THR A 131 35.75 -29.79 -28.73
N ARG A 132 36.96 -30.32 -28.54
CA ARG A 132 38.02 -29.65 -27.75
C ARG A 132 38.42 -28.30 -28.34
N LYS A 133 38.66 -28.25 -29.65
CA LYS A 133 39.04 -27.01 -30.34
C LYS A 133 37.93 -25.96 -30.27
N ARG A 134 36.67 -26.35 -30.46
CA ARG A 134 35.51 -25.46 -30.31
C ARG A 134 35.44 -24.88 -28.89
N MET A 135 35.50 -25.72 -27.86
CA MET A 135 35.48 -25.25 -26.46
C MET A 135 36.60 -24.25 -26.18
N TYR A 136 37.81 -24.52 -26.65
CA TYR A 136 38.95 -23.62 -26.48
C TYR A 136 38.69 -22.25 -27.13
N LEU A 137 38.24 -22.24 -28.38
CA LEU A 137 37.93 -21.00 -29.10
C LEU A 137 36.77 -20.22 -28.45
N GLU A 138 35.70 -20.90 -28.01
CA GLU A 138 34.59 -20.26 -27.28
C GLU A 138 35.02 -19.68 -25.94
N THR A 139 35.90 -20.36 -25.20
CA THR A 139 36.44 -19.84 -23.94
C THR A 139 37.35 -18.64 -24.18
N LEU A 140 38.18 -18.67 -25.23
CA LEU A 140 38.98 -17.52 -25.64
C LEU A 140 38.08 -16.35 -26.02
N GLU A 141 37.04 -16.54 -26.82
CA GLU A 141 36.10 -15.48 -27.21
C GLU A 141 35.40 -14.84 -25.99
N LYS A 142 35.08 -15.62 -24.95
CA LYS A 142 34.47 -15.09 -23.72
C LYS A 142 35.44 -14.32 -22.83
N VAL A 143 36.72 -14.73 -22.80
CA VAL A 143 37.73 -14.15 -21.90
C VAL A 143 38.49 -12.99 -22.56
N MET A 144 38.68 -13.02 -23.88
CA MET A 144 39.41 -12.02 -24.66
C MET A 144 38.88 -10.58 -24.50
N PRO A 145 37.55 -10.30 -24.46
CA PRO A 145 37.03 -8.95 -24.23
C PRO A 145 37.25 -8.44 -22.80
N ARG A 146 37.48 -9.35 -21.84
CA ARG A 146 37.74 -9.00 -20.43
C ARG A 146 39.23 -8.74 -20.18
N MET A 147 40.12 -9.15 -21.09
CA MET A 147 41.56 -8.87 -21.02
C MET A 147 41.87 -7.55 -21.73
N LYS A 148 41.89 -6.45 -20.97
CA LYS A 148 42.17 -5.10 -21.51
C LYS A 148 43.63 -4.90 -21.99
N ASP A 149 44.58 -5.69 -21.50
CA ASP A 149 45.99 -5.60 -21.89
C ASP A 149 46.54 -7.01 -22.20
N THR A 150 46.47 -7.43 -23.47
CA THR A 150 47.11 -8.67 -23.92
C THR A 150 48.52 -8.34 -24.43
N MET A 151 49.54 -8.61 -23.61
CA MET A 151 50.94 -8.47 -24.01
C MET A 151 51.39 -9.77 -24.68
N ILE A 152 51.37 -9.80 -26.02
CA ILE A 152 51.86 -10.94 -26.80
C ILE A 152 53.39 -10.82 -26.87
N LEU A 153 54.09 -11.69 -26.15
CA LEU A 153 55.54 -11.85 -26.27
C LEU A 153 55.81 -12.85 -27.38
N ASP A 154 56.17 -12.37 -28.58
CA ASP A 154 56.63 -13.24 -29.66
C ASP A 154 58.05 -13.70 -29.34
N GLY A 155 58.16 -14.95 -28.90
CA GLY A 155 59.40 -15.58 -28.50
C GLY A 155 60.07 -16.26 -29.67
N GLN A 156 60.59 -15.49 -30.62
CA GLN A 156 61.66 -15.96 -31.51
C GLN A 156 62.78 -14.92 -31.48
N ASP A 157 63.85 -15.26 -30.76
CA ASP A 157 65.11 -14.50 -30.66
C ASP A 157 65.10 -13.20 -29.86
N GLY A 158 64.86 -13.28 -28.55
CA GLY A 158 65.57 -12.51 -27.50
C GLY A 158 65.61 -10.97 -27.58
N LYS A 159 64.91 -10.35 -28.52
CA LYS A 159 64.80 -8.91 -28.73
C LYS A 159 63.32 -8.58 -28.76
N SER A 160 62.84 -8.25 -27.56
CA SER A 160 61.48 -7.82 -27.28
C SER A 160 61.16 -6.52 -28.02
N SER A 161 60.78 -6.61 -29.29
CA SER A 161 60.09 -5.52 -29.98
C SER A 161 58.64 -5.55 -29.51
N VAL A 162 58.37 -4.74 -28.49
CA VAL A 162 57.02 -4.52 -27.97
C VAL A 162 56.29 -3.74 -29.07
N LEU A 163 55.46 -4.42 -29.85
CA LEU A 163 54.46 -3.77 -30.69
C LEU A 163 53.19 -3.64 -29.85
N PRO A 164 52.86 -2.44 -29.34
CA PRO A 164 51.58 -2.23 -28.69
C PRO A 164 50.51 -2.42 -29.78
N LEU A 165 49.63 -3.42 -29.60
CA LEU A 165 48.43 -3.54 -30.42
C LEU A 165 47.65 -2.24 -30.27
N LEU A 166 47.59 -1.47 -31.38
CA LEU A 166 46.87 -0.22 -31.45
C LEU A 166 45.40 -0.48 -31.06
N PRO A 167 44.88 0.15 -29.99
CA PRO A 167 43.49 -0.05 -29.59
C PRO A 167 42.56 0.58 -30.64
N LEU A 168 42.00 -0.23 -31.55
CA LEU A 168 40.98 0.22 -32.52
C LEU A 168 39.68 0.70 -31.83
N GLN A 169 39.56 0.51 -30.52
CA GLN A 169 38.37 0.86 -29.75
C GLN A 169 38.28 2.34 -29.40
N SER A 170 39.39 3.09 -29.48
CA SER A 170 39.38 4.55 -29.24
C SER A 170 38.92 5.37 -30.44
N MET A 171 38.85 4.79 -31.65
CA MET A 171 38.39 5.49 -32.86
C MET A 171 36.88 5.37 -33.11
N GLN A 172 36.19 4.36 -32.56
CA GLN A 172 34.73 4.23 -32.72
C GLN A 172 33.94 5.15 -31.78
N SER A 173 34.54 5.59 -30.65
CA SER A 173 33.90 6.53 -29.72
C SER A 173 33.97 8.00 -30.16
N SER A 174 34.80 8.34 -31.15
CA SER A 174 34.99 9.72 -31.62
C SER A 174 34.12 10.15 -32.81
N GLU A 175 33.37 9.24 -33.44
CA GLU A 175 32.51 9.56 -34.60
C GLU A 175 31.01 9.75 -34.25
N GLY A 176 30.62 9.67 -32.98
CA GLY A 176 29.21 9.70 -32.56
C GLY A 176 28.72 10.94 -31.83
N VAL A 177 29.55 11.97 -31.63
CA VAL A 177 29.12 13.19 -30.92
C VAL A 177 29.60 14.43 -31.66
N VAL A 178 28.87 14.79 -32.72
CA VAL A 178 28.85 16.15 -33.25
C VAL A 178 27.45 16.71 -33.02
N LYS A 179 27.44 17.91 -32.43
CA LYS A 179 26.30 18.76 -32.10
C LYS A 179 25.32 18.96 -33.24
#